data_AF-A0A7Y2N9U9-F1
#
_entry.id   AF-A0A7Y2N9U9-F1
#
_cell.length_a   1.000
_cell.length_b   1.000
_cell.length_c   1.000
_cell.angle_alpha   90.00
_cell.angle_beta   90.00
_cell.angle_gamma   90.00
#
_symmetry.space_group_name_H-M   'P 1'
#
loop_
_entity.id
_entity.type
_entity.pdbx_description
1 polymer ?
#
loop_
_entity_poly.entity_id
_entity_poly.type
_entity_poly.pdbx_seq_one_letter_code
_entity_poly.pdbx_strand_id
1 'polypeptide(L)'
;MSALTAATAAQTAAQAVSAAAQAKKRRALHAYLSDAAHDTWHQFAAKNGVTVSAALEALAAELHDRDPADGGIDFAPIIERARKTDASRRRRRS
;
A
#
# COMPACT_ATOMS: atom_id res chain seq x y z
N MET A 1 8.56 34.96 -18.13
CA MET A 1 8.96 33.77 -17.35
C MET A 1 7.97 33.56 -16.19
N SER A 2 6.72 33.11 -16.45
CA SER A 2 5.69 33.00 -15.40
C SER A 2 4.81 31.74 -15.47
N ALA A 3 4.93 30.90 -16.49
CA ALA A 3 4.06 29.73 -16.69
C ALA A 3 4.53 28.45 -15.95
N LEU A 4 5.82 28.30 -15.68
CA LEU A 4 6.37 27.11 -14.98
C LEU A 4 6.04 27.06 -13.47
N THR A 5 5.82 28.22 -12.84
CA THR A 5 5.50 28.30 -11.40
C THR A 5 4.05 27.89 -11.11
N ALA A 6 3.11 28.24 -12.01
CA ALA A 6 1.70 27.93 -11.87
C ALA A 6 1.41 26.42 -12.03
N ALA A 7 2.09 25.75 -12.97
CA ALA A 7 1.97 24.31 -13.18
C ALA A 7 2.44 23.51 -11.95
N THR A 8 3.55 23.92 -11.35
CA THR A 8 4.09 23.28 -10.14
C THR A 8 3.16 23.47 -8.94
N ALA A 9 2.56 24.65 -8.77
CA ALA A 9 1.59 24.93 -7.70
C ALA A 9 0.30 24.09 -7.85
N ALA A 10 -0.22 23.95 -9.07
CA ALA A 10 -1.38 23.11 -9.36
C ALA A 10 -1.09 21.62 -9.10
N GLN A 11 0.11 21.16 -9.43
CA GLN A 11 0.53 19.78 -9.20
C GLN A 11 0.72 19.47 -7.70
N THR A 12 1.18 20.44 -6.92
CA THR A 12 1.31 20.35 -5.46
C THR A 12 -0.06 20.33 -4.77
N ALA A 13 -1.01 21.15 -5.25
CA ALA A 13 -2.38 21.17 -4.75
C ALA A 13 -3.12 19.86 -5.08
N ALA A 14 -2.92 19.31 -6.28
CA ALA A 14 -3.48 18.00 -6.67
C ALA A 14 -2.91 16.85 -5.82
N GLN A 15 -1.61 16.89 -5.49
CA GLN A 15 -0.99 15.94 -4.57
C GLN A 15 -1.52 16.08 -3.14
N ALA A 16 -1.76 17.30 -2.66
CA ALA A 16 -2.33 17.55 -1.33
C ALA A 16 -3.78 17.07 -1.22
N VAL A 17 -4.60 17.28 -2.25
CA VAL A 17 -5.99 16.80 -2.31
C VAL A 17 -6.03 15.27 -2.43
N SER A 18 -5.12 14.66 -3.19
CA SER A 18 -4.98 13.20 -3.26
C SER A 18 -4.52 12.60 -1.92
N ALA A 19 -3.60 13.26 -1.21
CA ALA A 19 -3.18 12.87 0.14
C ALA A 19 -4.28 13.05 1.19
N ALA A 20 -5.11 14.10 1.09
CA ALA A 20 -6.27 14.32 1.94
C ALA A 20 -7.41 13.33 1.64
N ALA A 21 -7.59 12.94 0.38
CA ALA A 21 -8.52 11.87 -0.01
C ALA A 21 -8.04 10.50 0.48
N GLN A 22 -6.73 10.25 0.52
CA GLN A 22 -6.10 9.07 1.14
C GLN A 22 -6.22 9.08 2.68
N ALA A 23 -6.48 10.23 3.30
CA ALA A 23 -6.88 10.33 4.70
C ALA A 23 -8.36 9.97 4.93
N LYS A 24 -9.09 9.49 3.90
CA LYS A 24 -10.38 8.80 4.08
C LYS A 24 -10.19 7.71 5.14
N LYS A 25 -10.91 7.86 6.25
CA LYS A 25 -11.13 6.91 7.36
C LYS A 25 -10.56 5.52 7.04
N ARG A 26 -9.45 5.14 7.70
CA ARG A 26 -8.96 3.75 7.71
C ARG A 26 -10.14 2.84 8.02
N ARG A 27 -10.64 2.11 7.02
CA ARG A 27 -11.72 1.14 7.20
C ARG A 27 -11.08 -0.17 7.62
N ALA A 28 -11.59 -0.78 8.68
CA ALA A 28 -11.16 -2.12 9.07
C ALA A 28 -11.58 -3.10 7.97
N LEU A 29 -10.63 -3.94 7.53
CA LEU A 29 -10.91 -5.05 6.63
C LEU A 29 -11.15 -6.28 7.49
N HIS A 30 -12.36 -6.83 7.41
CA HIS A 30 -12.69 -8.13 8.00
C HIS A 30 -12.64 -9.16 6.88
N ALA A 31 -11.87 -10.22 7.09
CA ALA A 31 -11.77 -11.33 6.15
C ALA A 31 -11.97 -12.64 6.91
N TYR A 32 -12.74 -13.55 6.32
CA TYR A 32 -12.93 -14.90 6.83
C TYR A 32 -11.86 -15.80 6.22
N LEU A 33 -11.03 -16.38 7.08
CA LEU A 33 -9.92 -17.25 6.73
C LEU A 33 -10.00 -18.48 7.64
N SER A 34 -9.48 -19.62 7.17
CA SER A 34 -9.17 -20.72 8.08
C SER A 34 -8.00 -20.35 8.99
N ASP A 35 -7.89 -21.00 10.15
CA ASP A 35 -6.78 -20.76 11.09
C ASP A 35 -5.40 -20.99 10.43
N ALA A 36 -5.28 -22.03 9.60
CA ALA A 36 -4.05 -22.29 8.85
C ALA A 36 -3.71 -21.16 7.87
N ALA A 37 -4.70 -20.58 7.20
CA ALA A 37 -4.47 -19.44 6.30
C ALA A 37 -4.07 -18.18 7.08
N HIS A 38 -4.72 -17.93 8.22
CA HIS A 38 -4.37 -16.85 9.14
C HIS A 38 -2.89 -16.94 9.56
N ASP A 39 -2.48 -18.10 10.06
CA ASP A 39 -1.10 -18.32 10.51
C ASP A 39 -0.11 -18.18 9.36
N THR A 40 -0.44 -18.69 8.17
CA THR A 40 0.41 -18.55 6.99
C THR A 40 0.62 -17.08 6.62
N TRP A 41 -0.44 -16.26 6.64
CA TRP A 41 -0.35 -14.83 6.34
C TRP A 41 0.54 -14.11 7.37
N HIS A 42 0.37 -14.42 8.64
CA HIS A 42 1.17 -13.83 9.71
C HIS A 42 2.64 -14.28 9.69
N GLN A 43 2.92 -15.56 9.42
CA GLN A 43 4.28 -16.07 9.25
C GLN A 43 4.97 -15.43 8.05
N PHE A 44 4.27 -15.28 6.92
CA PHE A 44 4.78 -14.57 5.76
C PHE A 44 5.15 -13.12 6.09
N ALA A 45 4.27 -12.40 6.78
CA ALA A 45 4.50 -11.02 7.15
C ALA A 45 5.70 -10.88 8.12
N ALA A 46 5.77 -11.76 9.13
CA ALA A 46 6.86 -11.80 10.10
C ALA A 46 8.21 -12.09 9.43
N LYS A 47 8.27 -13.10 8.55
CA LYS A 47 9.47 -13.47 7.78
C LYS A 47 10.03 -12.30 6.96
N ASN A 48 9.15 -11.45 6.44
CA ASN A 48 9.54 -10.33 5.58
C ASN A 48 9.69 -8.99 6.31
N GLY A 49 9.37 -8.95 7.62
CA GLY A 49 9.47 -7.76 8.45
C GLY A 49 8.42 -6.69 8.14
N VAL A 50 7.21 -7.10 7.75
CA VAL A 50 6.09 -6.22 7.40
C VAL A 50 4.83 -6.59 8.20
N THR A 51 3.87 -5.68 8.27
CA THR A 51 2.53 -5.99 8.80
C THR A 51 1.66 -6.64 7.73
N VAL A 52 0.75 -7.55 8.14
CA VAL A 52 -0.20 -8.20 7.21
C VAL A 52 -1.01 -7.16 6.44
N SER A 53 -1.48 -6.11 7.12
CA SER A 53 -2.24 -5.04 6.47
C SER A 53 -1.42 -4.23 5.45
N ALA A 54 -0.11 -4.05 5.65
CA ALA A 54 0.74 -3.39 4.65
C ALA A 54 1.00 -4.30 3.45
N ALA A 55 1.18 -5.61 3.68
CA ALA A 55 1.35 -6.60 2.62
C ALA A 55 0.09 -6.69 1.73
N LEU A 56 -1.10 -6.73 2.33
CA LEU A 56 -2.37 -6.76 1.59
C LEU A 56 -2.63 -5.48 0.80
N GLU A 57 -2.28 -4.31 1.35
CA GLU A 57 -2.42 -3.03 0.64
C GLU A 57 -1.48 -2.97 -0.58
N ALA A 58 -0.24 -3.42 -0.43
CA ALA A 58 0.71 -3.49 -1.54
C ALA A 58 0.30 -4.52 -2.61
N LEU A 59 -0.25 -5.66 -2.19
CA LEU A 59 -0.76 -6.69 -3.10
C LEU A 59 -2.00 -6.22 -3.85
N ALA A 60 -2.90 -5.46 -3.20
CA ALA A 60 -4.11 -4.95 -3.84
C ALA A 60 -3.80 -4.04 -5.04
N ALA A 61 -2.76 -3.21 -4.94
CA ALA A 61 -2.30 -2.38 -6.06
C ALA A 61 -1.84 -3.25 -7.24
N GLU A 62 -1.08 -4.31 -6.98
CA GLU A 62 -0.61 -5.23 -8.01
C GLU A 62 -1.77 -6.01 -8.66
N LEU A 63 -2.74 -6.46 -7.87
CA LEU A 63 -3.88 -7.22 -8.38
C LEU A 63 -4.86 -6.36 -9.20
N HIS A 64 -4.91 -5.05 -8.97
CA HIS A 64 -5.82 -4.18 -9.70
C HIS A 64 -5.43 -4.03 -11.17
N ASP A 65 -4.13 -3.95 -11.45
CA ASP A 65 -3.58 -3.65 -12.78
C ASP A 65 -3.19 -4.91 -13.57
N ARG A 66 -3.42 -6.10 -12.99
CA ARG A 66 -2.89 -7.36 -13.51
C ARG A 66 -3.91 -8.13 -14.36
N ASP A 67 -3.46 -8.66 -15.50
CA ASP A 67 -4.20 -9.68 -16.25
C ASP A 67 -4.01 -11.05 -15.57
N PRO A 68 -5.08 -11.81 -15.28
CA PRO A 68 -4.98 -13.19 -14.80
C PRO A 68 -4.09 -14.11 -15.66
N ALA A 69 -3.85 -13.78 -16.94
CA ALA A 69 -2.96 -14.50 -17.84
C ALA A 69 -1.46 -14.26 -17.59
N ASP A 70 -1.08 -13.23 -16.83
CA ASP A 70 0.32 -12.80 -16.63
C ASP A 70 1.16 -13.70 -15.71
N GLY A 71 0.75 -14.97 -15.49
CA GLY A 71 1.52 -15.94 -14.71
C GLY A 71 1.50 -15.71 -13.19
N GLY A 72 2.64 -15.94 -12.51
CA GLY A 72 2.76 -15.89 -11.05
C GLY A 72 3.05 -14.50 -10.47
N ILE A 73 2.72 -14.25 -9.20
CA ILE A 73 3.01 -12.96 -8.52
C ILE A 73 4.48 -12.90 -8.09
N ASP A 74 5.22 -11.88 -8.57
CA ASP A 74 6.51 -11.52 -7.97
C ASP A 74 6.26 -10.74 -6.68
N PHE A 75 6.60 -11.37 -5.55
CA PHE A 75 6.41 -10.78 -4.23
C PHE A 75 7.51 -9.79 -3.83
N ALA A 76 8.67 -9.77 -4.50
CA ALA A 76 9.75 -8.85 -4.14
C ALA A 76 9.34 -7.36 -4.18
N PRO A 77 8.75 -6.82 -5.28
CA PRO A 77 8.31 -5.44 -5.33
C PRO A 77 7.17 -5.15 -4.34
N ILE A 78 6.31 -6.14 -4.08
CA ILE A 78 5.20 -6.03 -3.12
C ILE A 78 5.73 -5.85 -1.70
N ILE A 79 6.73 -6.64 -1.31
CA ILE A 79 7.37 -6.55 0.01
C ILE A 79 8.05 -5.18 0.18
N GLU A 80 8.72 -4.66 -0.85
CA GLU A 80 9.34 -3.34 -0.80
C GLU A 80 8.30 -2.23 -0.56
N ARG A 81 7.18 -2.26 -1.30
CA ARG A 81 6.07 -1.31 -1.13
C ARG A 81 5.45 -1.43 0.27
N ALA A 82 5.24 -2.65 0.76
CA ALA A 82 4.71 -2.89 2.10
C ALA A 82 5.61 -2.28 3.20
N ARG A 83 6.93 -2.43 3.09
CA ARG A 83 7.90 -1.80 4.02
C ARG A 83 7.79 -0.28 4.02
N LYS A 84 7.65 0.35 2.83
CA LYS A 84 7.46 1.81 2.71
C LYS A 84 6.18 2.26 3.43
N THR A 85 5.09 1.50 3.26
CA THR A 85 3.81 1.76 3.94
C THR A 85 3.96 1.69 5.46
N ASP A 86 4.59 0.64 5.99
CA ASP A 86 4.81 0.52 7.44
C ASP A 86 5.72 1.61 8.01
N ALA A 87 6.81 1.94 7.31
CA ALA A 87 7.69 3.05 7.70
C ALA A 87 6.90 4.38 7.78
N SER A 88 6.03 4.63 6.80
CA SER A 88 5.19 5.83 6.76
C SER A 88 4.18 5.85 7.90
N ARG A 89 3.56 4.70 8.21
CA ARG A 89 2.64 4.55 9.36
C ARG A 89 3.35 4.77 10.69
N ARG A 90 4.59 4.28 10.85
CA ARG A 90 5.40 4.46 12.05
C ARG A 90 5.75 5.92 12.30
N ARG A 91 6.17 6.63 11.25
CA ARG A 91 6.47 8.08 11.30
C ARG A 91 5.27 8.95 11.67
N ARG A 92 4.06 8.52 11.34
CA ARG A 92 2.82 9.22 11.74
C ARG A 92 2.42 8.97 13.19
N ARG A 93 2.98 7.95 13.83
CA ARG A 93 2.65 7.54 15.21
C ARG A 93 3.68 8.06 16.23
N SER A 94 4.90 8.36 15.79
CA SER A 94 5.90 9.12 16.56
C SER A 94 5.55 10.60 16.59
#